data_AF-A0AAD8RGM8-F1
#
_entry.id   AF-A0AAD8RGM8-F1
#
_cell.length_a   1.000
_cell.length_b   1.000
_cell.length_c   1.000
_cell.angle_alpha   90.00
_cell.angle_beta   90.00
_cell.angle_gamma   90.00
#
_symmetry.space_group_name_H-M   'P 1'
#
loop_
_entity.id
_entity.type
_entity.pdbx_description
1 polymer ?
#
loop_
_entity_poly.entity_id
_entity_poly.type
_entity_poly.pdbx_seq_one_letter_code
_entity_poly.pdbx_strand_id
1 'polypeptide(L)'
;MAANFWASSHSKQLLDPEEVDVVPAADRERGITPVEFRLVKIHMSFHIWRLAQQVKVRQRVIATAITYFRRVYTRYSLFSKDTPHRRVSFLPLMSPSGFDYLFTI
;
A
#
# COMPACT_ATOMS: atom_id res chain seq x y z
N MET A 1 -19.07 1.51 0.45
CA MET A 1 -20.40 0.83 0.36
C MET A 1 -20.21 -0.68 0.46
N ALA A 2 -20.71 -1.32 1.53
CA ALA A 2 -20.56 -2.76 1.72
C ALA A 2 -21.42 -3.60 0.76
N ALA A 3 -22.57 -3.08 0.32
CA ALA A 3 -23.54 -3.83 -0.49
C ALA A 3 -23.25 -3.85 -2.01
N ASN A 4 -22.36 -2.96 -2.50
CA ASN A 4 -22.16 -2.74 -3.95
C ASN A 4 -20.78 -3.18 -4.41
N PHE A 5 -20.28 -4.32 -3.94
CA PHE A 5 -18.95 -4.81 -4.31
C PHE A 5 -18.80 -5.01 -5.82
N TRP A 6 -19.74 -5.74 -6.43
CA TRP A 6 -19.68 -6.12 -7.85
C TRP A 6 -19.70 -4.92 -8.81
N ALA A 7 -20.43 -3.85 -8.45
CA ALA A 7 -20.49 -2.62 -9.22
C ALA A 7 -19.35 -1.62 -8.89
N SER A 8 -18.57 -1.86 -7.84
CA SER A 8 -17.55 -0.92 -7.36
C SER A 8 -16.31 -0.87 -8.26
N SER A 9 -15.51 0.18 -8.11
CA SER A 9 -14.16 0.21 -8.70
C SER A 9 -13.24 -0.84 -8.10
N HIS A 10 -13.52 -1.31 -6.88
CA HIS A 10 -12.70 -2.31 -6.20
C HIS A 10 -12.72 -3.65 -6.93
N SER A 11 -13.87 -4.09 -7.44
CA SER A 11 -13.98 -5.33 -8.23
C SER A 11 -13.29 -5.23 -9.57
N LYS A 12 -13.39 -4.07 -10.25
CA LYS A 12 -12.78 -3.83 -11.58
C LYS A 12 -11.26 -3.66 -11.55
N GLN A 13 -10.68 -3.42 -10.38
CA GLN A 13 -9.25 -3.20 -10.18
C GLN A 13 -8.56 -4.38 -9.49
N LEU A 14 -9.22 -5.54 -9.41
CA LEU A 14 -8.58 -6.78 -8.99
C LEU A 14 -7.51 -7.16 -10.01
N LEU A 15 -6.38 -7.63 -9.51
CA LEU A 15 -5.26 -8.08 -10.31
C LEU A 15 -5.22 -9.61 -10.23
N ASP A 16 -4.79 -10.24 -11.31
CA ASP A 16 -4.56 -11.67 -11.32
C ASP A 16 -3.36 -12.01 -10.42
N PRO A 17 -3.34 -13.19 -9.77
CA PRO A 17 -2.24 -13.58 -8.89
C PRO A 17 -0.86 -13.48 -9.54
N GLU A 18 -0.78 -13.79 -10.84
CA GLU A 18 0.44 -13.72 -11.63
C GLU A 18 0.97 -12.28 -11.77
N GLU A 19 0.10 -11.28 -11.79
CA GLU A 19 0.47 -9.86 -11.89
C GLU A 19 0.92 -9.28 -10.53
N VAL A 20 0.53 -9.89 -9.42
CA VAL A 20 0.78 -9.38 -8.05
C VAL A 20 2.20 -9.65 -7.57
N ASP A 21 2.79 -10.76 -8.01
CA ASP A 21 4.13 -11.20 -7.62
C ASP A 21 5.22 -10.77 -8.62
N VAL A 22 4.86 -9.93 -9.59
CA VAL A 22 5.83 -9.32 -10.52
C VAL A 22 6.65 -8.25 -9.80
N VAL A 23 7.97 -8.38 -9.89
CA VAL A 23 8.90 -7.32 -9.50
C VAL A 23 8.98 -6.30 -10.63
N PRO A 24 8.74 -5.00 -10.36
CA PRO A 24 8.90 -3.94 -11.36
C PRO A 24 10.28 -3.99 -12.01
N ALA A 25 10.37 -3.73 -13.33
CA ALA A 25 11.63 -3.83 -14.08
C ALA A 25 12.78 -3.01 -13.45
N ALA A 26 12.48 -1.80 -12.96
CA ALA A 26 13.45 -0.94 -12.28
C ALA A 26 13.99 -1.50 -10.95
N ASP A 27 13.23 -2.38 -10.28
CA ASP A 27 13.68 -3.08 -9.07
C ASP A 27 14.44 -4.37 -9.43
N ARG A 28 14.06 -5.02 -10.54
CA ARG A 28 14.76 -6.18 -11.09
C ARG A 28 16.17 -5.83 -11.58
N GLU A 29 16.34 -4.69 -12.24
CA GLU A 29 17.65 -4.17 -12.69
C GLU A 29 18.61 -3.90 -11.51
N ARG A 30 18.08 -3.67 -10.31
CA ARG A 30 18.86 -3.47 -9.09
C ARG A 30 19.24 -4.78 -8.39
N GLY A 31 18.86 -5.92 -8.96
CA GLY A 31 19.14 -7.24 -8.41
C GLY A 31 18.19 -7.68 -7.29
N ILE A 32 17.04 -7.02 -7.12
CA ILE A 32 16.06 -7.41 -6.08
C ILE A 32 15.34 -8.68 -6.53
N THR A 33 15.44 -9.71 -5.70
CA THR A 33 14.71 -10.97 -5.91
C THR A 33 13.22 -10.81 -5.59
N PRO A 34 12.33 -11.60 -6.20
CA PRO A 34 10.89 -11.58 -5.87
C PRO A 34 10.62 -11.90 -4.40
N VAL A 35 11.47 -12.73 -3.77
CA VAL A 35 11.38 -13.07 -2.35
C VAL A 35 11.66 -11.85 -1.48
N GLU A 36 12.75 -11.12 -1.75
CA GLU A 36 13.09 -9.89 -1.03
C GLU A 36 12.01 -8.83 -1.21
N PHE A 37 11.50 -8.67 -2.43
CA PHE A 37 10.40 -7.75 -2.72
C PHE A 37 9.15 -8.08 -1.90
N ARG A 38 8.82 -9.37 -1.76
CA ARG A 38 7.72 -9.84 -0.90
C ARG A 38 8.01 -9.57 0.58
N LEU A 39 9.22 -9.82 1.06
CA LEU A 39 9.61 -9.56 2.45
C LEU A 39 9.51 -8.07 2.79
N VAL A 40 9.93 -7.18 1.89
CA VAL A 40 9.77 -5.72 2.07
C VAL A 40 8.29 -5.36 2.20
N LYS A 41 7.42 -5.88 1.33
CA LYS A 41 5.96 -5.64 1.42
C LYS A 41 5.37 -6.12 2.77
N ILE A 42 5.81 -7.26 3.28
CA ILE A 42 5.39 -7.80 4.59
C ILE A 42 5.88 -6.89 5.72
N HIS A 43 7.16 -6.53 5.72
CA HIS A 43 7.77 -5.68 6.73
C HIS A 43 7.05 -4.32 6.83
N MET A 44 6.78 -3.70 5.68
CA MET A 44 6.06 -2.41 5.63
C MET A 44 4.62 -2.53 6.11
N SER A 45 3.93 -3.63 5.80
CA SER A 45 2.57 -3.87 6.30
C SER A 45 2.55 -3.99 7.83
N PHE A 46 3.56 -4.64 8.41
CA PHE A 46 3.71 -4.74 9.86
C PHE A 46 4.09 -3.40 10.51
N HIS A 47 4.91 -2.60 9.82
CA HIS A 47 5.25 -1.24 10.26
C HIS A 47 3.99 -0.35 10.33
N ILE A 48 3.16 -0.34 9.28
CA ILE A 48 1.87 0.37 9.27
C ILE A 48 0.98 -0.10 10.42
N TRP A 49 0.89 -1.42 10.64
CA TRP A 49 0.11 -1.97 11.74
C TRP A 49 0.61 -1.48 13.11
N ARG A 50 1.92 -1.51 13.36
CA ARG A 50 2.51 -1.03 14.63
C ARG A 50 2.25 0.46 14.87
N LEU A 51 2.43 1.30 13.85
CA LEU A 51 2.13 2.73 13.95
C LEU A 51 0.65 2.96 14.25
N ALA A 52 -0.25 2.24 13.58
CA ALA A 52 -1.68 2.37 13.81
C ALA A 52 -2.12 1.92 15.22
N GLN A 53 -1.42 0.94 15.83
CA GLN A 53 -1.65 0.56 17.23
C GLN A 53 -1.29 1.70 18.19
N GLN A 54 -0.23 2.46 17.92
CA GLN A 54 0.17 3.60 18.75
C GLN A 54 -0.90 4.71 18.74
N VAL A 55 -1.52 4.93 17.58
CA VAL A 55 -2.58 5.95 17.38
C VAL A 55 -3.99 5.38 17.69
N LYS A 56 -4.09 4.12 18.13
CA LYS A 56 -5.34 3.42 18.51
C LYS A 56 -6.41 3.42 17.41
N VAL A 57 -5.97 3.29 16.16
CA VAL A 57 -6.84 3.32 14.99
C VAL A 57 -7.61 1.99 14.84
N ARG A 58 -8.88 2.05 14.40
CA ARG A 58 -9.71 0.86 14.17
C ARG A 58 -9.16 0.01 13.02
N GLN A 59 -9.28 -1.32 13.14
CA GLN A 59 -8.77 -2.29 12.16
C GLN A 59 -9.21 -2.03 10.71
N ARG A 60 -10.43 -1.51 10.49
CA ARG A 60 -10.92 -1.20 9.14
C ARG A 60 -10.07 -0.15 8.43
N VAL A 61 -9.56 0.84 9.17
CA VAL A 61 -8.69 1.90 8.64
C VAL A 61 -7.27 1.36 8.41
N ILE A 62 -6.81 0.45 9.27
CA ILE A 62 -5.52 -0.25 9.09
C ILE A 62 -5.56 -1.09 7.81
N ALA A 63 -6.65 -1.84 7.60
CA ALA A 63 -6.83 -2.70 6.44
C ALA A 63 -6.89 -1.90 5.14
N THR A 64 -7.58 -0.75 5.13
CA THR A 64 -7.62 0.12 3.95
C THR A 64 -6.26 0.73 3.64
N ALA A 65 -5.52 1.20 4.65
CA ALA A 65 -4.16 1.73 4.48
C ALA A 65 -3.21 0.69 3.88
N ILE A 66 -3.21 -0.55 4.39
CA ILE A 66 -2.40 -1.66 3.85
C ILE A 66 -2.83 -1.99 2.42
N THR A 67 -4.13 -1.97 2.13
CA THR A 67 -4.65 -2.24 0.78
C THR A 67 -4.17 -1.19 -0.22
N TYR A 68 -4.20 0.10 0.15
CA TYR A 68 -3.66 1.17 -0.69
C TYR A 68 -2.15 1.06 -0.87
N PHE A 69 -1.40 0.77 0.20
CA PHE A 69 0.04 0.54 0.13
C PHE A 69 0.36 -0.55 -0.90
N ARG A 70 -0.27 -1.73 -0.77
CA ARG A 70 -0.04 -2.85 -1.70
C ARG A 70 -0.39 -2.49 -3.13
N ARG A 71 -1.51 -1.80 -3.38
CA ARG A 71 -1.91 -1.37 -4.72
C ARG A 71 -0.90 -0.45 -5.40
N VAL A 72 -0.29 0.46 -4.65
CA VAL A 72 0.74 1.37 -5.19
C VAL A 72 2.01 0.59 -5.52
N TYR A 73 2.50 -0.21 -4.58
CA TYR A 73 3.79 -0.91 -4.72
C TYR A 73 3.73 -2.20 -5.56
N THR A 74 2.56 -2.64 -6.01
CA THR A 74 2.46 -3.66 -7.07
C THR A 74 2.75 -3.07 -8.46
N ARG A 75 2.40 -1.80 -8.71
CA ARG A 75 2.54 -1.17 -10.04
C ARG A 75 3.77 -0.29 -10.20
N TYR A 76 4.38 0.13 -9.09
CA TYR A 76 5.51 1.06 -9.10
C TYR A 76 6.70 0.50 -8.34
N SER A 77 7.90 0.84 -8.80
CA SER A 77 9.14 0.51 -8.12
C SER A 77 9.19 1.14 -6.72
N LEU A 78 9.75 0.41 -5.75
CA LEU A 78 9.97 0.88 -4.38
C LEU A 78 10.87 2.13 -4.34
N PHE A 79 11.74 2.28 -5.34
CA PHE A 79 12.79 3.29 -5.35
C PHE A 79 12.63 4.38 -6.40
N SER A 80 11.62 4.31 -7.27
CA SER A 80 11.45 5.32 -8.32
C SER A 80 11.25 6.71 -7.72
N LYS A 81 12.09 7.66 -8.15
CA LYS A 81 12.09 9.08 -7.73
C LYS A 81 10.92 9.88 -8.30
N ASP A 82 10.17 9.33 -9.25
CA ASP A 82 8.95 9.91 -9.87
C ASP A 82 7.64 9.54 -9.15
N THR A 83 7.79 8.90 -7.98
CA THR A 83 6.71 8.80 -7.01
C THR A 83 6.53 10.03 -6.10
N PRO A 84 7.15 11.24 -6.24
CA PRO A 84 7.10 12.21 -5.17
C PRO A 84 5.67 12.71 -5.01
N HIS A 85 4.92 13.02 -6.08
CA HIS A 85 3.54 13.55 -5.96
C HIS A 85 2.55 12.57 -5.32
N ARG A 86 2.82 11.25 -5.36
CA ARG A 86 2.03 10.21 -4.66
C ARG A 86 2.67 9.74 -3.35
N ARG A 87 3.96 10.00 -3.15
CA ARG A 87 4.71 9.76 -1.90
C ARG A 87 4.40 10.90 -0.91
N VAL A 88 4.14 12.13 -1.36
CA VAL A 88 3.67 13.24 -0.48
C VAL A 88 2.23 13.07 0.01
N SER A 89 1.40 12.23 -0.63
CA SER A 89 0.10 11.87 -0.05
C SER A 89 0.17 10.67 0.90
N PHE A 90 1.23 9.85 0.82
CA PHE A 90 1.44 8.67 1.69
C PHE A 90 2.36 8.92 2.88
N LEU A 91 3.33 9.84 2.79
CA LEU A 91 4.20 10.23 3.90
C LEU A 91 3.42 10.85 5.08
N PRO A 92 2.42 11.72 4.86
CA PRO A 92 1.54 12.16 5.93
C PRO A 92 0.82 10.97 6.57
N LEU A 93 0.31 10.02 5.79
CA LEU A 93 -0.35 8.78 6.28
C LEU A 93 0.54 7.87 7.12
N MET A 94 1.87 8.04 7.07
CA MET A 94 2.82 7.33 7.92
C MET A 94 3.24 8.13 9.17
N SER A 95 2.85 9.40 9.26
CA SER A 95 2.93 10.20 10.49
C SER A 95 1.65 10.01 11.32
N PRO A 96 1.71 10.04 12.66
CA PRO A 96 0.52 10.05 13.51
C PRO A 96 -0.52 11.10 13.08
N SER A 97 -0.06 12.24 12.55
CA SER A 97 -0.91 13.36 12.09
C SER A 97 -1.59 13.17 10.74
N GLY A 98 -1.16 12.23 9.87
CA GLY A 98 -1.88 11.98 8.61
C GLY A 98 -2.95 10.90 8.71
N PHE A 99 -2.95 10.11 9.78
CA PHE A 99 -4.09 9.24 10.10
C PHE A 99 -5.36 10.05 10.40
N ASP A 100 -5.22 11.29 10.88
CA ASP A 100 -6.35 12.21 11.13
C ASP A 100 -7.03 12.68 9.83
N TYR A 101 -6.29 12.78 8.72
CA TYR A 101 -6.88 13.15 7.42
C TYR A 101 -7.71 12.02 6.78
N LEU A 102 -7.50 10.77 7.20
CA LEU A 102 -8.37 9.63 6.83
C LEU A 102 -9.68 9.58 7.65
N PHE A 103 -9.83 10.45 8.66
CA PHE A 103 -11.01 10.52 9.53
C PHE A 103 -12.09 11.51 9.05
N THR A 104 -11.83 12.27 7.97
CA THR A 104 -12.75 13.31 7.44
C THR A 104 -13.42 12.91 6.11
N ILE A 105 -13.36 11.63 5.70
CA ILE A 105 -14.13 11.10 4.55
C ILE A 105 -14.98 9.91 4.98
#